data_AF-A0A3Q0MFF9-F1
#
_entry.id   AF-A0A3Q0MFF9-F1
#
_cell.length_a   1.000
_cell.length_b   1.000
_cell.length_c   1.000
_cell.angle_alpha   90.00
_cell.angle_beta   90.00
_cell.angle_gamma   90.00
#
_symmetry.space_group_name_H-M   'P 1'
#
loop_
_entity.id
_entity.type
_entity.pdbx_description
1 polymer ?
#
loop_
_entity_poly.entity_id
_entity_poly.type
_entity_poly.pdbx_seq_one_letter_code
_entity_poly.pdbx_strand_id
1 'polypeptide(L)'
;MRMFEIKTILPVVTLLVGVYLAPYIEKRKNKAKANEIYDNLKLELNDEIGELPNRLMNFASCLDSLTYWEEKNEPKINQPWFYIPRETSCYFLKSATENSFQLLTKEQRYAAKSLQTQLTGLVDYCLEIKENKEVTKENRTLLKNCYKKYLFTGCCALNTMRVLAGDSKGITGKSDAEIIDQIFSEIGIQLAAKDLYITHKRELSD
;
A
#
# COMPACT_ATOMS: atom_id res chain seq x y z
N MET A 1 30.39 48.95 36.16
CA MET A 1 29.44 48.78 35.04
C MET A 1 28.07 49.19 35.53
N ARG A 2 27.57 50.34 35.09
CA ARG A 2 26.34 50.94 35.63
C ARG A 2 25.15 50.11 35.16
N MET A 3 24.15 49.93 36.02
CA MET A 3 22.92 49.15 35.76
C MET A 3 22.21 49.51 34.44
N PHE A 4 22.46 50.72 33.93
CA PHE A 4 22.04 51.22 32.61
C PHE A 4 22.68 50.48 31.43
N GLU A 5 23.98 50.15 31.50
CA GLU A 5 24.71 49.48 30.41
C GLU A 5 24.22 48.03 30.23
N ILE A 6 23.90 47.35 31.33
CA ILE A 6 23.37 45.98 31.33
C ILE A 6 21.98 45.94 30.69
N LYS A 7 21.10 46.91 30.99
CA LYS A 7 19.75 46.99 30.42
C LYS A 7 19.75 47.25 28.90
N THR A 8 20.76 47.93 28.38
CA THR A 8 20.86 48.24 26.95
C THR A 8 21.55 47.12 26.16
N ILE A 9 22.54 46.44 26.77
CA ILE A 9 23.30 45.37 26.11
C ILE A 9 22.54 44.03 26.12
N LEU A 10 21.82 43.73 27.22
CA LEU A 10 21.14 42.45 27.38
C LEU A 10 20.16 42.12 26.23
N PRO A 11 19.28 43.02 25.76
CA PRO A 11 18.35 42.75 24.66
C PRO A 11 19.05 42.41 23.34
N VAL A 12 20.20 43.05 23.08
CA VAL A 12 21.00 42.80 21.86
C VAL A 12 21.64 41.41 21.94
N VAL A 13 22.15 41.04 23.10
CA VAL A 13 22.71 39.70 23.34
C VAL A 13 21.63 38.62 23.23
N THR A 14 20.43 38.82 23.81
CA THR A 14 19.32 37.86 23.65
C THR A 14 18.84 37.75 22.21
N LEU A 15 18.79 38.85 21.47
CA LEU A 15 18.45 38.82 20.04
C LEU A 15 19.48 38.00 19.25
N LEU A 16 20.78 38.25 19.45
CA LEU A 16 21.86 37.51 18.76
C LEU A 16 21.86 36.03 19.13
N VAL A 17 21.65 35.69 20.40
CA VAL A 17 21.50 34.30 20.86
C VAL A 17 20.26 33.66 20.25
N GLY A 18 19.14 34.38 20.17
CA GLY A 18 17.91 33.93 19.54
C GLY A 18 18.10 33.63 18.05
N VAL A 19 18.72 34.54 17.30
CA VAL A 19 19.03 34.37 15.87
C VAL A 19 19.97 33.20 15.63
N TYR A 20 20.97 33.02 16.51
CA TYR A 20 21.92 31.91 16.40
C TYR A 20 21.29 30.55 16.76
N LEU A 21 20.41 30.49 17.76
CA LEU A 21 19.79 29.25 18.22
C LEU A 21 18.56 28.83 17.40
N ALA A 22 17.85 29.79 16.77
CA ALA A 22 16.69 29.53 15.93
C ALA A 22 16.89 28.40 14.89
N PRO A 23 17.93 28.43 14.03
CA PRO A 23 18.14 27.37 13.04
C PRO A 23 18.41 26.00 13.67
N TYR A 24 19.04 25.97 14.85
CA TYR A 24 19.29 24.72 15.57
C TYR A 24 17.99 24.11 16.13
N ILE A 25 17.14 24.97 16.73
CA ILE A 25 15.84 24.56 17.27
C ILE A 25 14.93 24.08 16.14
N GLU A 26 14.87 24.81 15.02
CA GLU A 26 14.10 24.41 13.84
C GLU A 26 14.58 23.09 13.26
N LYS A 27 15.90 22.89 13.14
CA LYS A 27 16.46 21.61 12.67
C LYS A 27 16.09 20.45 13.59
N ARG A 28 16.13 20.65 14.92
CA ARG A 28 15.69 19.65 15.90
C ARG A 28 14.21 19.33 15.76
N LYS A 29 13.36 20.36 15.64
CA LYS A 29 11.91 20.20 15.46
C LYS A 29 11.59 19.44 14.17
N ASN A 30 12.23 19.80 13.06
CA ASN A 30 12.04 19.13 11.77
C ASN A 30 12.46 17.65 11.83
N LYS A 31 13.59 17.37 12.50
CA LYS A 31 14.04 15.98 12.72
C LYS A 31 13.06 15.18 13.58
N ALA A 32 12.55 15.76 14.67
CA ALA A 32 11.57 15.10 15.53
C ALA A 32 10.28 14.79 14.75
N LYS A 33 9.77 15.76 13.97
CA LYS A 33 8.58 15.57 13.12
C LYS A 33 8.80 14.50 12.04
N ALA A 34 9.98 14.47 11.41
CA ALA A 34 10.30 13.45 10.40
C ALA A 34 10.33 12.03 10.99
N ASN A 35 10.86 11.88 12.21
CA ASN A 35 10.83 10.60 12.92
C ASN A 35 9.39 10.20 13.28
N GLU A 36 8.60 11.12 13.83
CA GLU A 36 7.20 10.85 14.19
C GLU A 36 6.37 10.41 12.97
N ILE A 37 6.52 11.09 11.82
CA ILE A 37 5.87 10.69 10.55
C ILE A 37 6.32 9.29 10.11
N TYR A 38 7.61 8.99 10.27
CA TYR A 38 8.16 7.68 9.89
C TYR A 38 7.65 6.55 10.78
N ASP A 39 7.57 6.79 12.08
CA ASP A 39 7.06 5.82 13.06
C ASP A 39 5.56 5.58 12.85
N ASN A 40 4.78 6.63 12.59
CA ASN A 40 3.36 6.51 12.23
C ASN A 40 3.15 5.76 10.91
N LEU A 41 3.99 6.02 9.89
CA LEU A 41 3.97 5.23 8.65
C LEU A 41 4.23 3.75 8.94
N LYS A 42 5.22 3.42 9.76
CA LYS A 42 5.51 2.02 10.12
C LYS A 42 4.34 1.35 10.82
N LEU A 43 3.71 2.04 11.75
CA LEU A 43 2.53 1.55 12.45
C LEU A 43 1.42 1.22 11.45
N GLU A 44 1.08 2.17 10.58
CA GLU A 44 0.06 2.00 9.55
C GLU A 44 0.37 0.86 8.57
N LEU A 45 1.63 0.73 8.15
CA LEU A 45 2.06 -0.38 7.29
C LEU A 45 1.91 -1.73 8.01
N ASN A 46 2.26 -1.81 9.29
CA ASN A 46 2.14 -3.06 10.05
C ASN A 46 0.67 -3.48 10.21
N ASP A 47 -0.23 -2.53 10.44
CA ASP A 47 -1.66 -2.79 10.50
C ASP A 47 -2.18 -3.34 9.15
N GLU A 48 -1.85 -2.68 8.04
CA GLU A 48 -2.27 -3.14 6.71
C GLU A 48 -1.60 -4.45 6.28
N ILE A 49 -0.34 -4.72 6.68
CA ILE A 49 0.33 -6.01 6.47
C ILE A 49 -0.42 -7.14 7.19
N GLY A 50 -0.99 -6.87 8.37
CA GLY A 50 -1.79 -7.83 9.13
C GLY A 50 -3.17 -8.09 8.51
N GLU A 51 -3.79 -7.08 7.92
CA GLU A 51 -5.17 -7.14 7.42
C GLU A 51 -5.29 -7.57 5.95
N LEU A 52 -4.37 -7.12 5.09
CA LEU A 52 -4.42 -7.37 3.65
C LEU A 52 -4.47 -8.86 3.26
N PRO A 53 -3.75 -9.79 3.91
CA PRO A 53 -3.87 -11.23 3.65
C PRO A 53 -5.31 -11.76 3.68
N ASN A 54 -6.11 -11.32 4.66
CA ASN A 54 -7.50 -11.74 4.78
C ASN A 54 -8.35 -11.25 3.62
N ARG A 55 -8.10 -10.01 3.15
CA ARG A 55 -8.77 -9.44 1.97
C ARG A 55 -8.42 -10.24 0.71
N LEU A 56 -7.14 -10.60 0.53
CA LEU A 56 -6.68 -11.43 -0.58
C LEU A 56 -7.34 -12.81 -0.59
N MET A 57 -7.46 -13.47 0.58
CA MET A 57 -8.16 -14.76 0.69
C MET A 57 -9.63 -14.67 0.29
N ASN A 58 -10.34 -13.62 0.70
CA ASN A 58 -11.72 -13.39 0.31
C ASN A 58 -11.86 -13.19 -1.21
N PHE A 59 -10.96 -12.39 -1.81
CA PHE A 59 -10.93 -12.21 -3.27
C PHE A 59 -10.65 -13.50 -4.02
N ALA A 60 -9.72 -14.32 -3.55
CA ALA A 60 -9.44 -15.62 -4.16
C ALA A 60 -10.64 -16.55 -4.08
N SER A 61 -11.36 -16.55 -2.96
CA SER A 61 -12.60 -17.34 -2.79
C SER A 61 -13.71 -16.88 -3.75
N CYS A 62 -13.85 -15.56 -3.95
CA CYS A 62 -14.78 -15.02 -4.94
C CYS A 62 -14.36 -15.36 -6.37
N LEU A 63 -13.06 -15.30 -6.68
CA LEU A 63 -12.54 -15.67 -8.00
C LEU A 63 -12.78 -17.16 -8.31
N ASP A 64 -12.58 -18.04 -7.35
CA ASP A 64 -12.90 -19.48 -7.46
C ASP A 64 -14.40 -19.69 -7.68
N SER A 65 -15.24 -19.01 -6.90
CA SER A 65 -16.71 -19.07 -7.04
C SER A 65 -17.19 -18.58 -8.41
N LEU A 66 -16.62 -17.48 -8.94
CA LEU A 66 -16.95 -16.97 -10.27
C LEU A 66 -16.48 -17.91 -11.39
N THR A 67 -15.32 -18.56 -11.22
CA THR A 67 -14.79 -19.54 -12.17
C THR A 67 -15.65 -20.79 -12.20
N TYR A 68 -16.01 -21.32 -11.03
CA TYR A 68 -16.96 -22.42 -10.92
C TYR A 68 -18.32 -22.09 -11.57
N TRP A 69 -18.82 -20.87 -11.39
CA TRP A 69 -20.09 -20.44 -11.98
C TRP A 69 -20.02 -20.32 -13.51
N GLU A 70 -18.87 -19.93 -14.07
CA GLU A 70 -18.65 -19.94 -15.52
C GLU A 70 -18.69 -21.38 -16.08
N GLU A 71 -18.11 -22.34 -15.38
CA GLU A 71 -18.02 -23.74 -15.84
C GLU A 71 -19.32 -24.53 -15.65
N LYS A 72 -20.04 -24.29 -14.54
CA LYS A 72 -21.19 -25.09 -14.12
C LYS A 72 -22.53 -24.39 -14.29
N ASN A 73 -22.53 -23.12 -14.66
CA ASN A 73 -23.73 -22.27 -14.73
C ASN A 73 -24.50 -22.09 -13.40
N GLU A 74 -23.91 -22.48 -12.26
CA GLU A 74 -24.47 -22.27 -10.92
C GLU A 74 -23.39 -21.75 -9.94
N PRO A 75 -23.75 -20.94 -8.93
CA PRO A 75 -22.81 -20.48 -7.91
C PRO A 75 -22.40 -21.63 -6.97
N LYS A 76 -21.17 -21.57 -6.47
CA LYS A 76 -20.65 -22.55 -5.50
C LYS A 76 -21.35 -22.36 -4.14
N ILE A 77 -21.84 -23.46 -3.56
CA ILE A 77 -22.56 -23.44 -2.28
C ILE A 77 -21.60 -23.09 -1.14
N ASN A 78 -22.05 -22.26 -0.19
CA ASN A 78 -21.30 -21.84 1.01
C ASN A 78 -19.99 -21.09 0.74
N GLN A 79 -19.86 -20.43 -0.41
CA GLN A 79 -18.72 -19.55 -0.69
C GLN A 79 -19.17 -18.14 -1.09
N PRO A 80 -18.38 -17.10 -0.75
CA PRO A 80 -18.69 -15.75 -1.18
C PRO A 80 -18.48 -15.64 -2.68
N TRP A 81 -19.51 -15.18 -3.40
CA TRP A 81 -19.49 -14.98 -4.85
C TRP A 81 -19.33 -13.50 -5.22
N PHE A 82 -19.41 -12.61 -4.22
CA PHE A 82 -19.16 -11.19 -4.35
C PHE A 82 -18.54 -10.66 -3.05
N TYR A 83 -17.52 -9.82 -3.18
CA TYR A 83 -16.82 -9.20 -2.05
C TYR A 83 -16.41 -7.78 -2.40
N ILE A 84 -16.69 -6.84 -1.49
CA ILE A 84 -16.16 -5.48 -1.52
C ILE A 84 -15.21 -5.35 -0.32
N PRO A 85 -13.91 -5.15 -0.55
CA PRO A 85 -12.95 -5.00 0.54
C PRO A 85 -13.08 -3.62 1.19
N ARG A 86 -12.55 -3.50 2.40
CA ARG A 86 -12.18 -2.19 2.95
C ARG A 86 -11.09 -1.59 2.07
N GLU A 87 -11.17 -0.29 1.84
CA GLU A 87 -10.13 0.45 1.14
C GLU A 87 -8.80 0.33 1.88
N THR A 88 -7.74 -0.08 1.16
CA THR A 88 -6.38 -0.08 1.67
C THR A 88 -5.80 1.32 1.44
N SER A 89 -5.51 2.05 2.50
CA SER A 89 -4.96 3.41 2.42
C SER A 89 -3.77 3.56 3.36
N CYS A 90 -2.82 4.41 2.97
CA CYS A 90 -1.69 4.78 3.81
C CYS A 90 -1.58 6.32 3.88
N TYR A 91 -2.16 6.92 4.91
CA TYR A 91 -2.21 8.37 5.13
C TYR A 91 -0.82 8.99 5.28
N PHE A 92 0.11 8.29 5.95
CA PHE A 92 1.44 8.83 6.21
C PHE A 92 2.43 8.62 5.07
N LEU A 93 2.07 7.86 4.03
CA LEU A 93 2.98 7.51 2.93
C LEU A 93 3.49 8.76 2.20
N LYS A 94 2.60 9.68 1.83
CA LYS A 94 2.98 10.94 1.16
C LYS A 94 3.82 11.82 2.08
N SER A 95 3.40 12.01 3.33
CA SER A 95 4.15 12.82 4.27
C SER A 95 5.54 12.24 4.56
N ALA A 96 5.69 10.92 4.59
CA ALA A 96 6.97 10.26 4.79
C ALA A 96 7.90 10.38 3.59
N THR A 97 7.38 10.33 2.35
CA THR A 97 8.20 10.55 1.15
C THR A 97 8.66 11.99 1.01
N GLU A 98 7.92 12.96 1.55
CA GLU A 98 8.28 14.39 1.54
C GLU A 98 9.19 14.78 2.73
N ASN A 99 8.87 14.33 3.94
CA ASN A 99 9.48 14.83 5.18
C ASN A 99 10.48 13.84 5.81
N SER A 100 10.35 12.55 5.53
CA SER A 100 11.16 11.48 6.14
C SER A 100 12.05 10.75 5.11
N PHE A 101 12.18 11.29 3.89
CA PHE A 101 12.92 10.68 2.79
C PHE A 101 14.37 10.27 3.12
N GLN A 102 15.03 11.05 3.97
CA GLN A 102 16.41 10.79 4.41
C GLN A 102 16.52 9.64 5.43
N LEU A 103 15.42 9.30 6.11
CA LEU A 103 15.37 8.19 7.07
C LEU A 103 15.15 6.83 6.37
N LEU A 104 14.61 6.85 5.15
CA LEU A 104 14.37 5.65 4.34
C LEU A 104 15.66 5.16 3.67
N THR A 105 15.85 3.86 3.58
CA THR A 105 16.91 3.28 2.74
C THR A 105 16.60 3.48 1.25
N LYS A 106 17.58 3.23 0.37
CA LYS A 106 17.35 3.31 -1.08
C LYS A 106 16.19 2.41 -1.51
N GLU A 107 16.17 1.18 -1.04
CA GLU A 107 15.12 0.19 -1.34
C GLU A 107 13.76 0.63 -0.81
N GLN A 108 13.69 1.10 0.44
CA GLN A 108 12.46 1.63 1.02
C GLN A 108 11.93 2.83 0.23
N ARG A 109 12.79 3.71 -0.28
CA ARG A 109 12.36 4.82 -1.13
C ARG A 109 11.75 4.36 -2.46
N TYR A 110 12.28 3.31 -3.07
CA TYR A 110 11.66 2.73 -4.27
C TYR A 110 10.34 2.06 -3.94
N ALA A 111 10.30 1.28 -2.85
CA ALA A 111 9.08 0.66 -2.36
C ALA A 111 7.98 1.70 -2.10
N ALA A 112 8.28 2.81 -1.43
CA ALA A 112 7.30 3.87 -1.16
C ALA A 112 6.71 4.48 -2.45
N LYS A 113 7.52 4.66 -3.49
CA LYS A 113 7.04 5.14 -4.80
C LYS A 113 6.14 4.13 -5.48
N SER A 114 6.53 2.85 -5.50
CA SER A 114 5.71 1.78 -6.08
C SER A 114 4.41 1.59 -5.33
N LEU A 115 4.45 1.65 -3.98
CA LEU A 115 3.28 1.50 -3.13
C LEU A 115 2.21 2.54 -3.44
N GLN A 116 2.62 3.79 -3.70
CA GLN A 116 1.66 4.85 -4.04
C GLN A 116 0.85 4.50 -5.29
N THR A 117 1.48 4.01 -6.35
CA THR A 117 0.79 3.58 -7.58
C THR A 117 -0.07 2.33 -7.36
N GLN A 118 0.45 1.36 -6.58
CA GLN A 118 -0.28 0.14 -6.28
C GLN A 118 -1.56 0.42 -5.48
N LEU A 119 -1.50 1.30 -4.47
CA LEU A 119 -2.66 1.71 -3.68
C LEU A 119 -3.73 2.37 -4.56
N THR A 120 -3.35 3.28 -5.47
CA THR A 120 -4.29 3.86 -6.44
C THR A 120 -4.99 2.78 -7.26
N GLY A 121 -4.22 1.81 -7.80
CA GLY A 121 -4.79 0.72 -8.59
C GLY A 121 -5.77 -0.14 -7.78
N LEU A 122 -5.45 -0.44 -6.51
CA LEU A 122 -6.37 -1.18 -5.63
C LEU A 122 -7.67 -0.41 -5.40
N VAL A 123 -7.60 0.91 -5.18
CA VAL A 123 -8.79 1.77 -5.04
C VAL A 123 -9.65 1.74 -6.30
N ASP A 124 -9.04 1.88 -7.48
CA ASP A 124 -9.75 1.86 -8.76
C ASP A 124 -10.50 0.54 -8.98
N TYR A 125 -9.86 -0.60 -8.67
CA TYR A 125 -10.52 -1.91 -8.77
C TYR A 125 -11.68 -2.05 -7.79
N CYS A 126 -11.54 -1.55 -6.55
CA CYS A 126 -12.63 -1.53 -5.57
C CYS A 126 -13.82 -0.70 -6.04
N LEU A 127 -13.57 0.45 -6.67
CA LEU A 127 -14.62 1.30 -7.25
C LEU A 127 -15.35 0.57 -8.37
N GLU A 128 -14.61 -0.06 -9.29
CA GLU A 128 -15.19 -0.84 -10.39
C GLU A 128 -16.06 -2.00 -9.89
N ILE A 129 -15.63 -2.70 -8.84
CA ILE A 129 -16.44 -3.75 -8.19
C ILE A 129 -17.69 -3.16 -7.52
N LYS A 130 -17.56 -2.02 -6.83
CA LYS A 130 -18.67 -1.37 -6.10
C LYS A 130 -19.75 -0.84 -7.04
N GLU A 131 -19.37 -0.38 -8.24
CA GLU A 131 -20.30 0.06 -9.28
C GLU A 131 -21.09 -1.14 -9.85
N ASN A 132 -20.47 -2.32 -9.91
CA ASN A 132 -21.06 -3.56 -10.36
C ASN A 132 -21.67 -4.37 -9.20
N LYS A 133 -22.70 -3.78 -8.55
CA LYS A 133 -23.33 -4.26 -7.31
C LYS A 133 -23.84 -5.71 -7.30
N GLU A 134 -24.06 -6.32 -8.45
CA GLU A 134 -24.58 -7.68 -8.61
C GLU A 134 -23.80 -8.45 -9.66
N VAL A 135 -23.63 -9.76 -9.47
CA VAL A 135 -23.00 -10.63 -10.47
C VAL A 135 -24.05 -11.06 -11.49
N THR A 136 -24.00 -10.48 -12.69
CA THR A 136 -24.84 -10.84 -13.84
C THR A 136 -24.03 -11.61 -14.89
N LYS A 137 -24.67 -12.09 -15.96
CA LYS A 137 -23.93 -12.73 -17.06
C LYS A 137 -23.05 -11.74 -17.81
N GLU A 138 -23.50 -10.48 -17.91
CA GLU A 138 -22.86 -9.42 -18.68
C GLU A 138 -21.60 -8.89 -17.99
N ASN A 139 -21.59 -8.81 -16.65
CA ASN A 139 -20.47 -8.22 -15.90
C ASN A 139 -19.55 -9.26 -15.21
N ARG A 140 -19.87 -10.55 -15.27
CA ARG A 140 -19.07 -11.60 -14.63
C ARG A 140 -17.60 -11.58 -15.05
N THR A 141 -17.35 -11.46 -16.36
CA THR A 141 -15.99 -11.41 -16.91
C THR A 141 -15.25 -10.17 -16.43
N LEU A 142 -15.95 -9.04 -16.31
CA LEU A 142 -15.40 -7.80 -15.77
C LEU A 142 -14.97 -8.00 -14.31
N LEU A 143 -15.89 -8.46 -13.45
CA LEU A 143 -15.63 -8.73 -12.03
C LEU A 143 -14.49 -9.73 -11.82
N LYS A 144 -14.45 -10.81 -12.60
CA LYS A 144 -13.36 -11.79 -12.61
C LYS A 144 -12.01 -11.12 -12.90
N ASN A 145 -11.96 -10.24 -13.89
CA ASN A 145 -10.76 -9.49 -14.22
C ASN A 145 -10.37 -8.49 -13.12
N CYS A 146 -11.33 -7.81 -12.48
CA CYS A 146 -11.06 -6.94 -11.33
C CYS A 146 -10.45 -7.75 -10.17
N TYR A 147 -10.99 -8.94 -9.86
CA TYR A 147 -10.47 -9.80 -8.80
C TYR A 147 -9.04 -10.30 -9.11
N LYS A 148 -8.77 -10.70 -10.37
CA LYS A 148 -7.41 -11.07 -10.80
C LYS A 148 -6.42 -9.91 -10.65
N LYS A 149 -6.79 -8.71 -11.13
CA LYS A 149 -5.95 -7.50 -11.02
C LYS A 149 -5.72 -7.12 -9.56
N TYR A 150 -6.76 -7.19 -8.72
CA TYR A 150 -6.65 -6.90 -7.29
C TYR A 150 -5.73 -7.90 -6.59
N LEU A 151 -5.87 -9.20 -6.85
CA LEU A 151 -4.99 -10.22 -6.28
C LEU A 151 -3.53 -10.00 -6.68
N PHE A 152 -3.28 -9.71 -7.96
CA PHE A 152 -1.93 -9.43 -8.47
C PHE A 152 -1.33 -8.21 -7.76
N THR A 153 -1.99 -7.06 -7.89
CA THR A 153 -1.52 -5.79 -7.33
C THR A 153 -1.47 -5.84 -5.81
N GLY A 154 -2.40 -6.52 -5.16
CA GLY A 154 -2.49 -6.63 -3.71
C GLY A 154 -1.37 -7.50 -3.12
N CYS A 155 -0.95 -8.58 -3.78
CA CYS A 155 0.24 -9.32 -3.40
C CYS A 155 1.51 -8.46 -3.54
N CYS A 156 1.65 -7.77 -4.67
CA CYS A 156 2.78 -6.86 -4.87
C CYS A 156 2.78 -5.72 -3.83
N ALA A 157 1.61 -5.16 -3.49
CA ALA A 157 1.45 -4.14 -2.47
C ALA A 157 1.82 -4.67 -1.08
N LEU A 158 1.37 -5.88 -0.71
CA LEU A 158 1.74 -6.51 0.56
C LEU A 158 3.26 -6.67 0.69
N ASN A 159 3.92 -7.18 -0.35
CA ASN A 159 5.38 -7.27 -0.38
C ASN A 159 6.05 -5.89 -0.26
N THR A 160 5.53 -4.91 -0.99
CA THR A 160 6.05 -3.54 -0.98
C THR A 160 5.92 -2.89 0.40
N MET A 161 4.79 -3.10 1.09
CA MET A 161 4.59 -2.66 2.47
C MET A 161 5.60 -3.32 3.41
N ARG A 162 5.83 -4.63 3.29
CA ARG A 162 6.83 -5.37 4.08
C ARG A 162 8.24 -4.81 3.91
N VAL A 163 8.66 -4.59 2.66
CA VAL A 163 9.96 -3.96 2.34
C VAL A 163 10.04 -2.56 2.94
N LEU A 164 8.97 -1.76 2.83
CA LEU A 164 8.94 -0.40 3.36
C LEU A 164 8.99 -0.36 4.89
N ALA A 165 8.27 -1.26 5.57
CA ALA A 165 8.26 -1.41 7.02
C ALA A 165 9.59 -1.96 7.58
N GLY A 166 10.37 -2.65 6.74
CA GLY A 166 11.56 -3.39 7.16
C GLY A 166 11.23 -4.77 7.75
N ASP A 167 10.10 -5.36 7.35
CA ASP A 167 9.71 -6.72 7.71
C ASP A 167 10.65 -7.73 7.04
N SER A 168 11.11 -8.70 7.82
CA SER A 168 11.92 -9.84 7.37
C SER A 168 11.31 -10.67 6.23
N LYS A 169 9.98 -10.65 6.07
CA LYS A 169 9.26 -11.32 4.98
C LYS A 169 9.22 -10.51 3.69
N GLY A 170 9.76 -9.29 3.68
CA GLY A 170 9.88 -8.47 2.47
C GLY A 170 10.87 -9.09 1.48
N ILE A 171 10.41 -9.31 0.26
CA ILE A 171 11.18 -9.94 -0.81
C ILE A 171 11.67 -8.85 -1.77
N THR A 172 12.98 -8.83 -2.04
CA THR A 172 13.59 -7.93 -3.02
C THR A 172 14.28 -8.74 -4.13
N GLY A 173 14.39 -8.16 -5.33
CA GLY A 173 15.13 -8.75 -6.45
C GLY A 173 14.48 -9.95 -7.15
N LYS A 174 13.25 -10.33 -6.77
CA LYS A 174 12.44 -11.35 -7.46
C LYS A 174 11.46 -10.72 -8.44
N SER A 175 10.99 -11.52 -9.39
CA SER A 175 9.90 -11.13 -10.29
C SER A 175 8.56 -11.07 -9.56
N ASP A 176 7.60 -10.29 -10.09
CA ASP A 176 6.27 -10.17 -9.51
C ASP A 176 5.55 -11.53 -9.43
N ALA A 177 5.74 -12.41 -10.42
CA ALA A 177 5.15 -13.74 -10.42
C ALA A 177 5.65 -14.58 -9.24
N GLU A 178 6.96 -14.58 -8.97
CA GLU A 178 7.56 -15.29 -7.83
C GLU A 178 7.09 -14.73 -6.49
N ILE A 179 6.93 -13.39 -6.40
CA ILE A 179 6.41 -12.73 -5.21
C ILE A 179 4.96 -13.18 -4.94
N ILE A 180 4.12 -13.19 -5.97
CA ILE A 180 2.72 -13.60 -5.89
C ILE A 180 2.61 -15.07 -5.46
N ASP A 181 3.33 -15.97 -6.13
CA ASP A 181 3.30 -17.40 -5.79
C ASP A 181 3.75 -17.66 -4.35
N GLN A 182 4.78 -16.94 -3.89
CA GLN A 182 5.24 -17.04 -2.51
C GLN A 182 4.20 -16.53 -1.52
N ILE A 183 3.54 -15.41 -1.80
CA ILE A 183 2.48 -14.86 -0.95
C ILE A 183 1.26 -15.79 -0.91
N PHE A 184 0.81 -16.29 -2.07
CA PHE A 184 -0.30 -17.24 -2.14
C PHE A 184 -0.04 -18.49 -1.33
N SER A 185 1.17 -19.06 -1.44
CA SER A 185 1.60 -20.18 -0.61
C SER A 185 1.61 -19.84 0.89
N GLU A 186 2.13 -18.66 1.26
CA GLU A 186 2.17 -18.21 2.66
C GLU A 186 0.78 -18.08 3.30
N ILE A 187 -0.18 -17.54 2.55
CA ILE A 187 -1.53 -17.23 3.06
C ILE A 187 -2.56 -18.32 2.75
N GLY A 188 -2.14 -19.44 2.14
CA GLY A 188 -3.01 -20.59 1.88
C GLY A 188 -3.97 -20.44 0.70
N ILE A 189 -3.68 -19.58 -0.27
CA ILE A 189 -4.46 -19.45 -1.50
C ILE A 189 -4.00 -20.49 -2.53
N GLN A 190 -4.95 -21.30 -3.01
CA GLN A 190 -4.70 -22.35 -4.01
C GLN A 190 -4.76 -21.80 -5.45
N LEU A 191 -3.95 -20.77 -5.74
CA LEU A 191 -3.79 -20.17 -7.06
C LEU A 191 -2.29 -19.99 -7.34
N ALA A 192 -1.94 -19.82 -8.60
CA ALA A 192 -0.63 -19.38 -9.04
C ALA A 192 -0.73 -18.04 -9.80
N ALA A 193 0.38 -17.32 -9.91
CA ALA A 193 0.48 -16.05 -10.62
C ALA A 193 -0.03 -16.14 -12.07
N LYS A 194 0.21 -17.29 -12.73
CA LYS A 194 -0.28 -17.57 -14.09
C LYS A 194 -1.81 -17.54 -14.20
N ASP A 195 -2.53 -17.89 -13.13
CA ASP A 195 -3.99 -17.94 -13.11
C ASP A 195 -4.60 -16.53 -13.10
N LEU A 196 -3.79 -15.53 -12.71
CA LEU A 196 -4.17 -14.13 -12.70
C LEU A 196 -4.02 -13.46 -14.08
N TYR A 197 -3.38 -14.11 -15.05
CA TYR A 197 -3.23 -13.52 -16.39
C TYR A 197 -4.59 -13.37 -17.09
N ILE A 198 -4.75 -12.21 -17.74
CA ILE A 198 -5.91 -11.88 -18.55
C ILE A 198 -5.53 -12.11 -20.01
N THR A 199 -6.00 -13.20 -20.59
CA THR A 199 -5.83 -13.49 -22.01
C THR A 199 -6.80 -12.65 -22.81
N HIS A 200 -6.27 -11.65 -23.54
CA HIS A 200 -7.03 -11.08 -24.66
C HIS A 200 -7.06 -12.10 -25.79
N LYS A 201 -8.23 -12.69 -26.08
CA LYS A 201 -8.46 -13.24 -27.42
C LYS A 201 -8.35 -12.05 -28.38
N ARG A 202 -7.23 -11.95 -29.09
CA ARG A 202 -7.23 -11.20 -30.36
C ARG A 202 -8.21 -11.93 -31.25
N GLU A 203 -9.37 -11.34 -31.51
CA GLU A 203 -10.13 -11.69 -32.69
C GLU A 203 -9.22 -11.39 -33.87
N LEU A 204 -8.67 -12.45 -34.48
CA LEU A 204 -8.12 -12.37 -35.81
C LEU A 204 -9.32 -12.05 -36.70
N SER A 205 -9.42 -10.79 -37.10
CA SER A 205 -10.27 -10.38 -38.21
C SER A 205 -9.72 -11.06 -39.46
N ASP A 206 -10.39 -12.12 -39.90
CA ASP A 206 -10.28 -12.68 -41.25
C ASP A 206 -10.77 -11.65 -42.29
#